data_AF-A0A1S3QNG3-F1
#
_entry.id   AF-A0A1S3QNG3-F1
#
_cell.length_a   1.000
_cell.length_b   1.000
_cell.length_c   1.000
_cell.angle_alpha   90.00
_cell.angle_beta   90.00
_cell.angle_gamma   90.00
#
_symmetry.space_group_name_H-M   'P 1'
#
loop_
_entity.id
_entity.type
_entity.pdbx_description
1 polymer ?
#
loop_
_entity_poly.entity_id
_entity_poly.type
_entity_poly.pdbx_seq_one_letter_code
_entity_poly.pdbx_strand_id
1 'polypeptide(L)'
;MQAEEYNRRGKEMVDYITRYLTTIRERKVTPGPEVKPGYMRELLPDSAPTDPEDWDCIFRDIEKVIMPGVVHWQSPYMHAYYPALTSWPSMLGDMLADAINNIGFTWASSPACTELEMNVMDWLCKALGLPTSFLHHHPDSTGGGILQVG
;
A
#
# COMPACT_ATOMS: atom_id res chain seq x y z
N MET A 1 -13.55 3.77 -17.03
CA MET A 1 -13.37 2.33 -16.77
C MET A 1 -14.64 1.74 -16.19
N GLN A 2 -15.11 0.60 -16.71
CA GLN A 2 -16.26 -0.17 -16.18
C GLN A 2 -15.79 -1.44 -15.46
N ALA A 3 -16.67 -2.15 -14.76
CA ALA A 3 -16.30 -3.30 -13.92
C ALA A 3 -15.55 -4.43 -14.65
N GLU A 4 -15.95 -4.74 -15.89
CA GLU A 4 -15.28 -5.76 -16.72
C GLU A 4 -13.85 -5.33 -17.09
N GLU A 5 -13.69 -4.06 -17.46
CA GLU A 5 -12.38 -3.48 -17.73
C GLU A 5 -11.53 -3.44 -16.46
N TYR A 6 -12.10 -3.06 -15.31
CA TYR A 6 -11.43 -3.12 -14.01
C TYR A 6 -10.92 -4.54 -13.70
N ASN A 7 -11.73 -5.57 -13.93
CA ASN A 7 -11.28 -6.96 -13.68
C ASN A 7 -10.07 -7.33 -14.54
N ARG A 8 -10.09 -6.93 -15.81
CA ARG A 8 -8.97 -7.16 -16.74
C ARG A 8 -7.72 -6.37 -16.33
N ARG A 9 -7.86 -5.07 -16.05
CA ARG A 9 -6.73 -4.19 -15.64
C ARG A 9 -6.20 -4.53 -14.25
N GLY A 10 -7.06 -4.97 -13.34
CA GLY A 10 -6.67 -5.46 -12.03
C GLY A 10 -5.77 -6.69 -12.11
N LYS A 11 -6.10 -7.66 -12.99
CA LYS A 11 -5.24 -8.81 -13.26
C LYS A 11 -3.89 -8.39 -13.86
N GLU A 12 -3.91 -7.48 -14.83
CA GLU A 12 -2.70 -6.90 -15.42
C GLU A 12 -1.80 -6.23 -14.37
N MET A 13 -2.39 -5.51 -13.41
CA MET A 13 -1.66 -4.91 -12.30
C MET A 13 -1.09 -5.97 -11.33
N VAL A 14 -1.84 -7.04 -11.03
CA VAL A 14 -1.35 -8.15 -10.20
C VAL A 14 -0.15 -8.84 -10.86
N ASP A 15 -0.22 -9.09 -12.17
CA ASP A 15 0.89 -9.67 -12.93
C ASP A 15 2.12 -8.74 -12.93
N TYR A 16 1.89 -7.44 -13.05
CA TYR A 16 2.94 -6.43 -12.97
C TYR A 16 3.63 -6.38 -11.61
N ILE A 17 2.85 -6.30 -10.51
CA ILE A 17 3.38 -6.27 -9.14
C ILE A 17 4.17 -7.54 -8.85
N THR A 18 3.65 -8.69 -9.25
CA THR A 18 4.31 -9.99 -9.08
C THR A 18 5.66 -10.00 -9.79
N ARG A 19 5.69 -9.61 -11.07
CA ARG A 19 6.94 -9.50 -11.83
C ARG A 19 7.90 -8.50 -11.19
N TYR A 20 7.41 -7.31 -10.85
CA TYR A 20 8.21 -6.25 -10.23
C TYR A 20 8.90 -6.72 -8.94
N LEU A 21 8.16 -7.30 -8.00
CA LEU A 21 8.71 -7.75 -6.72
C LEU A 21 9.62 -8.97 -6.86
N THR A 22 9.33 -9.88 -7.79
CA THR A 22 10.16 -11.08 -8.01
C THR A 22 11.48 -10.77 -8.72
N THR A 23 11.50 -9.78 -9.62
CA THR A 23 12.70 -9.35 -10.36
C THR A 23 13.35 -8.07 -9.82
N ILE A 24 12.89 -7.53 -8.69
CA ILE A 24 13.35 -6.23 -8.17
C ILE A 24 14.87 -6.11 -7.97
N ARG A 25 15.57 -7.24 -7.79
CA ARG A 25 17.05 -7.33 -7.71
C ARG A 25 17.75 -6.80 -8.96
N GLU A 26 17.08 -6.82 -10.10
CA GLU A 26 17.61 -6.36 -11.38
C GLU A 26 17.60 -4.84 -11.51
N ARG A 27 16.83 -4.14 -10.65
CA ARG A 27 16.73 -2.68 -10.65
C ARG A 27 17.80 -2.07 -9.72
N LYS A 28 18.36 -0.93 -10.13
CA LYS A 28 19.22 -0.11 -9.25
C LYS A 28 18.38 0.38 -8.07
N VAL A 29 18.87 0.26 -6.84
CA VAL A 29 18.09 0.62 -5.62
C VAL A 29 17.67 2.09 -5.63
N THR A 30 18.60 2.98 -5.99
CA THR A 30 18.36 4.42 -6.09
C THR A 30 18.28 4.85 -7.56
N PRO A 31 17.52 5.92 -7.87
CA PRO A 31 17.51 6.55 -9.19
C PRO A 31 18.91 6.88 -9.73
N GLY A 32 19.05 6.90 -11.06
CA GLY A 32 20.30 7.27 -11.71
C GLY A 32 20.66 8.76 -11.57
N PRO A 33 21.92 9.14 -11.85
CA PRO A 33 22.40 10.52 -11.72
C PRO A 33 21.68 11.54 -12.63
N GLU A 34 20.99 11.07 -13.67
CA GLU A 34 20.14 11.85 -14.56
C GLU A 34 18.86 12.36 -13.86
N VAL A 35 18.42 11.71 -12.79
CA VAL A 35 17.22 12.10 -12.04
C VAL A 35 17.56 13.20 -11.05
N LYS A 36 17.10 14.42 -11.35
CA LYS A 36 17.32 15.63 -10.52
C LYS A 36 15.99 16.18 -9.99
N PRO A 37 16.00 17.00 -8.92
CA PRO A 37 14.78 17.68 -8.46
C PRO A 37 14.07 18.40 -9.60
N GLY A 38 12.79 18.09 -9.81
CA GLY A 38 11.97 18.63 -10.89
C GLY A 38 11.91 17.80 -12.18
N TYR A 39 12.68 16.72 -12.33
CA TYR A 39 12.76 15.93 -13.58
C TYR A 39 11.39 15.51 -14.15
N MET A 40 10.44 15.15 -13.28
CA MET A 40 9.13 14.64 -13.69
C MET A 40 8.27 15.71 -14.37
N ARG A 41 8.55 17.01 -14.12
CA ARG A 41 7.81 18.12 -14.73
C ARG A 41 7.96 18.14 -16.25
N GLU A 42 9.12 17.74 -16.77
CA GLU A 42 9.39 17.67 -18.21
C GLU A 42 8.77 16.43 -18.86
N LEU A 43 8.29 15.46 -18.06
CA LEU A 43 7.72 14.19 -18.51
C LEU A 43 6.19 14.17 -18.46
N LEU A 44 5.57 15.14 -17.76
CA LEU A 44 4.13 15.24 -17.58
C LEU A 44 3.55 16.46 -18.30
N PRO A 45 2.26 16.43 -18.68
CA PRO A 45 1.56 17.62 -19.15
C PRO A 45 1.50 18.72 -18.07
N ASP A 46 1.50 19.98 -18.48
CA ASP A 46 1.39 21.13 -17.57
C ASP A 46 0.00 21.28 -16.92
N SER A 47 -1.00 20.54 -17.39
CA SER A 47 -2.37 20.53 -16.84
C SER A 47 -2.97 19.13 -16.91
N ALA A 48 -3.89 18.82 -15.98
CA ALA A 48 -4.65 17.58 -16.04
C ALA A 48 -5.44 17.47 -17.37
N PRO A 49 -5.59 16.25 -17.92
CA PRO A 49 -6.36 16.06 -19.15
C PRO A 49 -7.85 16.38 -18.91
N THR A 50 -8.49 17.00 -19.89
CA THR A 50 -9.93 17.29 -19.86
C THR A 50 -10.78 16.05 -20.15
N ASP A 51 -10.22 15.15 -20.93
CA ASP A 51 -10.86 13.92 -21.38
C ASP A 51 -10.12 12.70 -20.82
N PRO A 52 -10.79 11.55 -20.64
CA PRO A 52 -10.15 10.35 -20.16
C PRO A 52 -9.01 9.90 -21.09
N GLU A 53 -7.87 9.53 -20.49
CA GLU A 53 -6.78 8.88 -21.21
C GLU A 53 -7.00 7.36 -21.31
N ASP A 54 -6.42 6.76 -22.34
CA ASP A 54 -6.38 5.31 -22.45
C ASP A 54 -5.54 4.71 -21.31
N TRP A 55 -6.06 3.67 -20.66
CA TRP A 55 -5.33 2.95 -19.63
C TRP A 55 -3.98 2.41 -20.11
N ASP A 56 -3.87 2.01 -21.39
CA ASP A 56 -2.60 1.53 -21.95
C ASP A 56 -1.53 2.63 -22.07
N CYS A 57 -1.94 3.90 -22.07
CA CYS A 57 -1.01 5.03 -21.94
C CYS A 57 -0.59 5.19 -20.47
N ILE A 58 -1.57 5.26 -19.56
CA ILE A 58 -1.33 5.40 -18.11
C ILE A 58 -0.41 4.29 -17.58
N PHE A 59 -0.71 3.04 -17.93
CA PHE A 59 0.05 1.88 -17.45
C PHE A 59 1.49 1.86 -17.98
N ARG A 60 1.73 2.37 -19.20
CA ARG A 60 3.05 2.49 -19.80
C ARG A 60 3.89 3.57 -19.12
N ASP A 61 3.25 4.64 -18.66
CA ASP A 61 3.92 5.72 -17.95
C ASP A 61 4.45 5.30 -16.57
N ILE A 62 3.96 4.20 -16.01
CA ILE A 62 4.55 3.58 -14.80
C ILE A 62 6.04 3.29 -15.03
N GLU A 63 6.41 2.60 -16.12
CA GLU A 63 7.82 2.28 -16.40
C GLU A 63 8.59 3.46 -17.02
N LYS A 64 7.91 4.29 -17.82
CA LYS A 64 8.56 5.38 -18.55
C LYS A 64 8.83 6.61 -17.69
N VAL A 65 7.92 6.95 -16.79
CA VAL A 65 7.93 8.22 -16.04
C VAL A 65 8.16 8.00 -14.55
N ILE A 66 7.48 7.01 -13.96
CA ILE A 66 7.51 6.79 -12.51
C ILE A 66 8.76 6.00 -12.09
N MET A 67 8.92 4.77 -12.58
CA MET A 67 9.98 3.85 -12.14
C MET A 67 11.41 4.40 -12.21
N PRO A 68 11.81 5.23 -13.19
CA PRO A 68 13.16 5.80 -13.21
C PRO A 68 13.51 6.64 -11.96
N GLY A 69 12.52 7.23 -11.31
CA GLY A 69 12.69 8.03 -10.08
C GLY A 69 12.31 7.31 -8.79
N VAL A 70 11.91 6.04 -8.85
CA VAL A 70 11.57 5.26 -7.65
C VAL A 70 12.84 4.82 -6.92
N VAL A 71 12.89 5.05 -5.62
CA VAL A 71 13.80 4.31 -4.74
C VAL A 71 13.14 2.95 -4.44
N HIS A 72 13.79 1.86 -4.81
CA HIS A 72 13.22 0.52 -4.73
C HIS A 72 13.38 -0.08 -3.33
N TRP A 73 12.53 0.37 -2.40
CA TRP A 73 12.57 -0.02 -0.98
C TRP A 73 12.44 -1.53 -0.71
N GLN A 74 11.78 -2.27 -1.60
CA GLN A 74 11.64 -3.74 -1.48
C GLN A 74 12.85 -4.50 -2.05
N SER A 75 13.87 -3.80 -2.56
CA SER A 75 15.08 -4.43 -3.05
C SER A 75 15.85 -5.06 -1.89
N PRO A 76 16.36 -6.29 -2.01
CA PRO A 76 17.21 -6.87 -0.97
C PRO A 76 18.56 -6.15 -0.83
N TYR A 77 18.87 -5.22 -1.72
CA TYR A 77 20.05 -4.34 -1.66
C TYR A 77 19.73 -2.97 -1.02
N MET A 78 18.50 -2.73 -0.57
CA MET A 78 18.12 -1.54 0.18
C MET A 78 18.54 -1.68 1.66
N HIS A 79 19.52 -0.88 2.07
CA HIS A 79 20.06 -0.89 3.43
C HIS A 79 20.09 0.51 4.09
N ALA A 80 19.41 1.49 3.49
CA ALA A 80 19.26 2.81 4.10
C ALA A 80 18.05 2.84 5.06
N TYR A 81 18.13 3.67 6.09
CA TYR A 81 17.08 3.86 7.10
C TYR A 81 16.65 2.56 7.81
N TYR A 82 15.37 2.46 8.21
CA TYR A 82 14.74 1.21 8.62
C TYR A 82 13.89 0.64 7.48
N PRO A 83 13.72 -0.69 7.41
CA PRO A 83 12.92 -1.32 6.36
C PRO A 83 11.44 -0.92 6.44
N ALA A 84 10.85 -0.58 5.29
CA ALA A 84 9.41 -0.50 5.09
C ALA A 84 8.99 -1.67 4.20
N LEU A 85 8.69 -2.83 4.80
CA LEU A 85 8.50 -4.08 4.06
C LEU A 85 7.04 -4.27 3.62
N THR A 86 6.84 -4.75 2.39
CA THR A 86 5.54 -5.24 1.91
C THR A 86 5.49 -6.76 1.88
N SER A 87 4.28 -7.31 1.81
CA SER A 87 4.05 -8.74 1.64
C SER A 87 2.79 -9.01 0.82
N TRP A 88 2.73 -10.19 0.18
CA TRP A 88 1.56 -10.63 -0.58
C TRP A 88 0.23 -10.51 0.19
N PRO A 89 0.10 -11.01 1.45
CA PRO A 89 -1.15 -10.85 2.20
C PRO A 89 -1.45 -9.39 2.57
N SER A 90 -0.45 -8.55 2.83
CA SER A 90 -0.67 -7.12 3.13
C SER A 90 -1.33 -6.41 1.94
N MET A 91 -0.82 -6.62 0.73
CA MET A 91 -1.39 -6.01 -0.48
C MET A 91 -2.80 -6.51 -0.78
N LEU A 92 -3.11 -7.78 -0.50
CA LEU A 92 -4.47 -8.31 -0.63
C LEU A 92 -5.44 -7.72 0.41
N GLY A 93 -4.95 -7.48 1.63
CA GLY A 93 -5.70 -6.81 2.69
C GLY A 93 -6.10 -5.40 2.28
N ASP A 94 -5.13 -4.60 1.82
CA ASP A 94 -5.35 -3.23 1.36
C ASP A 94 -6.27 -3.20 0.14
N MET A 95 -6.08 -4.10 -0.84
CA MET A 95 -6.95 -4.17 -2.02
C MET A 95 -8.42 -4.41 -1.66
N LEU A 96 -8.70 -5.24 -0.65
CA LEU A 96 -10.06 -5.46 -0.17
C LEU A 96 -10.57 -4.27 0.66
N ALA A 97 -9.74 -3.70 1.52
CA ALA A 97 -10.08 -2.53 2.32
C ALA A 97 -10.47 -1.33 1.43
N ASP A 98 -9.67 -1.07 0.39
CA ASP A 98 -9.91 -0.02 -0.62
C ASP A 98 -11.20 -0.28 -1.42
N ALA A 99 -11.52 -1.54 -1.71
CA ALA A 99 -12.76 -1.88 -2.43
C ALA A 99 -14.01 -1.70 -1.56
N ILE A 100 -13.92 -2.00 -0.26
CA ILE A 100 -15.03 -1.78 0.69
C ILE A 100 -15.19 -0.28 0.97
N ASN A 101 -14.08 0.46 1.05
CA ASN A 101 -14.01 1.91 1.22
C ASN A 101 -14.95 2.46 2.32
N ASN A 102 -14.98 1.78 3.47
CA ASN A 102 -15.81 2.21 4.60
C ASN A 102 -15.09 3.31 5.42
N ILE A 103 -15.86 4.05 6.21
CA ILE A 103 -15.32 5.05 7.12
C ILE A 103 -15.68 4.67 8.56
N GLY A 104 -14.72 4.13 9.30
CA GLY A 104 -14.89 3.58 10.66
C GLY A 104 -14.74 4.61 11.79
N PHE A 105 -15.15 5.87 11.62
CA PHE A 105 -14.98 6.90 12.66
C PHE A 105 -15.82 6.67 13.92
N THR A 106 -16.87 5.85 13.83
CA THR A 106 -17.63 5.32 14.97
C THR A 106 -17.90 3.84 14.74
N TRP A 107 -18.17 3.10 15.81
CA TRP A 107 -18.63 1.72 15.69
C TRP A 107 -19.84 1.59 14.76
N ALA A 108 -20.81 2.51 14.85
CA ALA A 108 -22.02 2.47 14.03
C ALA A 108 -21.77 2.74 12.54
N SER A 109 -20.69 3.44 12.17
CA SER A 109 -20.38 3.74 10.76
C SER A 109 -19.71 2.57 10.05
N SER A 110 -19.01 1.69 10.76
CA SER A 110 -18.54 0.40 10.25
C SER A 110 -18.19 -0.55 11.41
N PRO A 111 -19.14 -1.36 11.91
CA PRO A 111 -18.90 -2.24 13.06
C PRO A 111 -17.75 -3.22 12.82
N ALA A 112 -17.69 -3.78 11.61
CA ALA A 112 -16.63 -4.73 11.25
C ALA A 112 -15.23 -4.09 11.30
N CYS A 113 -15.09 -2.81 10.98
CA CYS A 113 -13.81 -2.09 11.07
C CYS A 113 -13.35 -2.02 12.53
N THR A 114 -14.21 -1.54 13.43
CA THR A 114 -13.89 -1.41 14.86
C THR A 114 -13.67 -2.76 15.54
N GLU A 115 -14.58 -3.72 15.34
CA GLU A 115 -14.52 -5.02 16.01
C GLU A 115 -13.30 -5.84 15.56
N LEU A 116 -12.99 -5.83 14.25
CA LEU A 116 -11.81 -6.54 13.74
C LEU A 116 -10.53 -5.92 14.28
N GLU A 117 -10.44 -4.59 14.32
CA GLU A 117 -9.26 -3.90 14.86
C GLU A 117 -9.03 -4.27 16.33
N MET A 118 -10.06 -4.20 17.18
CA MET A 118 -9.94 -4.56 18.59
C MET A 118 -9.43 -5.99 18.78
N ASN A 119 -9.96 -6.95 18.01
CA ASN A 119 -9.56 -8.35 18.10
C ASN A 119 -8.13 -8.59 17.58
N VAL A 120 -7.74 -7.96 16.47
CA VAL A 120 -6.38 -8.08 15.91
C VAL A 120 -5.35 -7.41 16.81
N MET A 121 -5.69 -6.28 17.43
CA MET A 121 -4.82 -5.63 18.41
C MET A 121 -4.62 -6.49 19.65
N ASP A 122 -5.64 -7.19 20.13
CA ASP A 122 -5.48 -8.18 21.21
C ASP A 122 -4.56 -9.34 20.80
N TRP A 123 -4.66 -9.82 19.56
CA TRP A 123 -3.75 -10.84 19.04
C TRP A 123 -2.32 -10.34 18.98
N LEU A 124 -2.11 -9.10 18.54
CA LEU A 124 -0.78 -8.48 18.48
C LEU A 124 -0.20 -8.29 19.89
N CYS A 125 -0.97 -7.77 20.84
CA CYS A 125 -0.55 -7.64 22.24
C CYS A 125 -0.11 -9.00 22.83
N LYS A 126 -0.87 -10.06 22.56
CA LYS A 126 -0.53 -11.43 22.99
C LYS A 126 0.75 -11.94 22.31
N ALA A 127 0.90 -11.71 21.01
CA ALA A 127 2.10 -12.12 20.26
C ALA A 127 3.37 -11.41 20.74
N LEU A 128 3.24 -10.16 21.19
CA LEU A 128 4.33 -9.37 21.78
C LEU A 128 4.58 -9.69 23.26
N GLY A 129 3.74 -10.53 23.90
CA GLY A 129 3.85 -10.85 25.32
C GLY A 129 3.53 -9.68 26.26
N LEU A 130 2.68 -8.74 25.80
CA LEU A 130 2.29 -7.59 26.63
C LEU A 130 1.35 -8.02 27.79
N PRO A 131 1.37 -7.30 28.92
CA PRO A 131 0.44 -7.54 30.03
C PRO A 131 -1.02 -7.51 29.60
N THR A 132 -1.88 -8.28 30.28
CA THR A 132 -3.31 -8.36 29.98
C THR A 132 -4.05 -7.03 30.13
N SER A 133 -3.49 -6.06 30.87
CA SER A 133 -4.01 -4.70 31.00
C SER A 133 -3.96 -3.88 29.70
N PHE A 134 -3.31 -4.38 28.64
CA PHE A 134 -3.32 -3.76 27.31
C PHE A 134 -4.40 -4.34 26.38
N LEU A 135 -5.09 -5.41 26.78
CA LEU A 135 -6.09 -6.08 25.94
C LEU A 135 -7.45 -5.37 26.04
N HIS A 136 -8.18 -5.28 24.93
CA HIS A 136 -9.59 -4.88 24.92
C HIS A 136 -10.47 -5.90 25.65
N HIS A 137 -10.23 -7.20 25.42
CA HIS A 137 -11.09 -8.28 25.92
C HIS A 137 -10.42 -9.07 27.05
N HIS A 138 -10.27 -8.44 28.23
CA HIS A 138 -9.85 -9.13 29.45
C HIS A 138 -10.60 -8.55 30.67
N PRO A 139 -11.13 -9.38 31.60
CA PRO A 139 -11.95 -8.92 32.72
C PRO A 139 -11.29 -7.83 33.58
N ASP A 140 -9.98 -7.95 33.80
CA ASP A 140 -9.20 -7.01 34.62
C ASP A 140 -8.54 -5.88 33.81
N SER A 141 -8.82 -5.77 32.51
CA SER A 141 -8.21 -4.74 31.66
C SER A 141 -9.05 -3.47 31.61
N THR A 142 -8.36 -2.32 31.62
CA THR A 142 -8.93 -1.00 31.33
C THR A 142 -8.19 -0.32 30.16
N GLY A 143 -7.39 -1.08 29.40
CA GLY A 143 -6.61 -0.60 28.26
C GLY A 143 -7.15 -1.13 26.93
N GLY A 144 -6.36 -0.90 25.88
CA GLY A 144 -6.68 -1.34 24.51
C GLY A 144 -5.67 -0.80 23.51
N GLY A 145 -5.54 -1.46 22.36
CA GLY A 145 -4.72 -1.02 21.24
C GLY A 145 -5.56 -0.38 20.12
N ILE A 146 -5.04 0.65 19.47
CA ILE A 146 -5.65 1.27 18.29
C ILE A 146 -4.60 1.37 17.19
N LEU A 147 -5.01 1.15 15.93
CA LEU A 147 -4.18 1.46 14.77
C LEU A 147 -4.25 2.95 14.48
N GLN A 148 -3.09 3.58 14.30
CA GLN A 148 -3.03 4.98 13.88
C GLN A 148 -2.83 5.06 12.38
N VAL A 149 -3.47 6.06 11.76
CA VAL A 149 -3.13 6.50 10.42
C VAL A 149 -1.90 7.41 10.54
N GLY A 150 -0.83 7.05 9.81
CA GLY A 150 0.44 7.79 9.77
C GLY A 150 0.43 8.98 8.82
#